data_AF-A0A7V4IXT3-F1
#
_entry.id   AF-A0A7V4IXT3-F1
#
_cell.length_a   1.000
_cell.length_b   1.000
_cell.length_c   1.000
_cell.angle_alpha   90.00
_cell.angle_beta   90.00
_cell.angle_gamma   90.00
#
_symmetry.space_group_name_H-M   'P 1'
#
loop_
_entity.id
_entity.type
_entity.pdbx_description
1 polymer ?
#
loop_
_entity_poly.entity_id
_entity_poly.type
_entity_poly.pdbx_seq_one_letter_code
_entity_poly.pdbx_strand_id
1 'polypeptide(L)'
;MVRAVAEPRSVFHSRPPDACIRSDQRPEDTDEVAPRGSAPRREGVHDPAGEQQVPTGVGGGLRLRPVPAESACCGSARTGSLTRHYRIRSTPRAAEEATGGRQSAMKWTRRTVLGAAAAAGMTHEMSMQAHNVKIRRVEAIPIRYPVEGRFKFFEEAHGRPGGRQAVLVKITADNGAIGWGQSVPIPRWSYETIETVTSTIRRYLGPELIGLNPFDEATIAAVLSAAIAPSFSTGQPICKAGIELALFDLTGRLLGKSAAERWGLTGRESLTLSWTLNPRTLDEVPGLIQAGRSRGYRHFNVKVAPDLDFDLALCRQVKRLVPEGFLWADANGGYDLETALRAAPKLADVGVAVLEQPLPANRLDGYRQLT
;
A
#
# COMPACT_ATOMS: atom_id res chain seq x y z
N MET A 1 6.01 -26.95 -29.77
CA MET A 1 4.82 -26.55 -30.56
C MET A 1 3.70 -27.52 -30.20
N VAL A 2 2.88 -27.19 -29.20
CA VAL A 2 1.79 -28.04 -28.72
C VAL A 2 0.54 -27.16 -28.70
N ARG A 3 -0.43 -27.52 -29.54
CA ARG A 3 -1.75 -26.87 -29.69
C ARG A 3 -2.62 -27.22 -28.49
N ALA A 4 -3.13 -26.22 -27.79
CA ALA A 4 -4.28 -26.37 -26.91
C ALA A 4 -5.56 -26.19 -27.75
N VAL A 5 -6.41 -27.22 -27.75
CA VAL A 5 -7.75 -27.21 -28.33
C VAL A 5 -8.70 -26.58 -27.31
N ALA A 6 -9.47 -25.59 -27.74
CA ALA A 6 -10.49 -24.92 -26.95
C ALA A 6 -11.88 -25.39 -27.41
N GLU A 7 -12.74 -25.77 -26.46
CA GLU A 7 -14.19 -25.92 -26.66
C GLU A 7 -14.98 -25.27 -25.51
N PRO A 8 -16.26 -24.88 -25.72
CA PRO A 8 -16.78 -23.62 -25.20
C PRO A 8 -17.86 -23.71 -24.10
N ARG A 9 -17.84 -22.66 -23.26
CA ARG A 9 -18.92 -21.94 -22.53
C ARG A 9 -20.07 -22.71 -21.83
N SER A 10 -20.24 -22.37 -20.54
CA SER A 10 -21.55 -22.22 -19.90
C SER A 10 -21.72 -20.77 -19.40
N VAL A 11 -22.79 -20.11 -19.86
CA VAL A 11 -23.18 -18.73 -19.54
C VAL A 11 -24.04 -18.76 -18.28
N PHE A 12 -23.65 -18.06 -17.21
CA PHE A 12 -24.53 -17.74 -16.09
C PHE A 12 -25.00 -16.28 -16.20
N HIS A 13 -26.30 -16.09 -16.37
CA HIS A 13 -26.98 -14.81 -16.23
C HIS A 13 -27.35 -14.61 -14.75
N SER A 14 -26.92 -13.50 -14.15
CA SER A 14 -27.46 -13.01 -12.88
C SER A 14 -28.12 -11.64 -13.10
N ARG A 15 -29.44 -11.58 -12.93
CA ARG A 15 -30.25 -10.35 -12.89
C ARG A 15 -29.97 -9.56 -11.59
N PRO A 16 -30.05 -8.22 -11.60
CA PRO A 16 -29.96 -7.40 -10.39
C PRO A 16 -31.31 -7.35 -9.64
N PRO A 17 -31.34 -7.17 -8.31
CA PRO A 17 -32.56 -6.84 -7.59
C PRO A 17 -32.79 -5.32 -7.57
N ASP A 18 -34.06 -4.96 -7.82
CA ASP A 18 -34.59 -3.61 -7.87
C ASP A 18 -34.58 -2.88 -6.52
N ALA A 19 -34.48 -1.56 -6.63
CA ALA A 19 -34.64 -0.60 -5.54
C ALA A 19 -36.13 -0.42 -5.16
N CYS A 20 -36.40 -0.26 -3.87
CA CYS A 20 -37.63 0.36 -3.38
C CYS A 20 -37.30 1.38 -2.27
N ILE A 21 -37.56 2.65 -2.59
CA ILE A 21 -37.59 3.82 -1.71
C ILE A 21 -39.04 3.97 -1.20
N ARG A 22 -39.23 4.29 0.09
CA ARG A 22 -40.36 5.04 0.72
C ARG A 22 -40.01 5.20 2.22
N SER A 23 -39.55 6.37 2.68
CA SER A 23 -40.28 7.58 3.13
C SER A 23 -40.97 7.45 4.50
N ASP A 24 -40.59 8.36 5.39
CA ASP A 24 -41.08 8.70 6.73
C ASP A 24 -42.56 8.45 7.05
N GLN A 25 -42.82 8.07 8.32
CA GLN A 25 -43.70 8.80 9.26
C GLN A 25 -43.71 8.16 10.66
N ARG A 26 -43.51 8.97 11.72
CA ARG A 26 -43.99 8.74 13.11
C ARG A 26 -45.40 9.34 13.25
N PRO A 27 -46.28 8.82 14.13
CA PRO A 27 -46.42 9.37 15.51
C PRO A 27 -46.78 8.29 16.57
N GLU A 28 -46.25 8.35 17.80
CA GLU A 28 -46.83 8.86 19.08
C GLU A 28 -47.39 7.75 20.02
N ASP A 29 -47.34 8.08 21.32
CA ASP A 29 -47.45 7.28 22.54
C ASP A 29 -48.78 6.56 22.79
N THR A 30 -48.74 5.52 23.63
CA THR A 30 -49.66 5.32 24.78
C THR A 30 -49.24 4.13 25.67
N ASP A 31 -48.93 4.45 26.93
CA ASP A 31 -49.35 3.84 28.20
C ASP A 31 -49.42 2.31 28.43
N GLU A 32 -48.49 1.87 29.30
CA GLU A 32 -48.73 1.33 30.66
C GLU A 32 -49.08 -0.17 30.93
N VAL A 33 -48.41 -0.67 31.98
CA VAL A 33 -48.74 -1.74 32.95
C VAL A 33 -48.15 -3.17 32.77
N ALA A 34 -47.29 -3.52 33.74
CA ALA A 34 -46.69 -4.84 34.03
C ALA A 34 -47.65 -5.81 34.78
N PRO A 35 -47.25 -7.09 34.96
CA PRO A 35 -47.05 -7.54 36.35
C PRO A 35 -45.88 -8.53 36.61
N ARG A 36 -45.15 -8.22 37.69
CA ARG A 36 -44.71 -9.00 38.88
C ARG A 36 -44.29 -10.49 38.83
N GLY A 37 -43.10 -10.73 39.39
CA GLY A 37 -42.77 -11.77 40.40
C GLY A 37 -42.11 -13.05 39.86
N SER A 38 -41.11 -13.71 40.46
CA SER A 38 -40.44 -13.55 41.76
C SER A 38 -39.15 -14.40 41.76
N ALA A 39 -38.10 -13.94 42.42
CA ALA A 39 -36.92 -14.75 42.80
C ALA A 39 -36.92 -14.98 44.33
N PRO A 40 -36.31 -16.06 44.87
CA PRO A 40 -36.08 -16.18 46.30
C PRO A 40 -34.68 -15.69 46.71
N ARG A 41 -34.65 -15.08 47.91
CA ARG A 41 -33.49 -14.59 48.68
C ARG A 41 -32.91 -15.70 49.59
N ARG A 42 -31.68 -15.51 50.10
CA ARG A 42 -31.35 -15.17 51.52
C ARG A 42 -29.82 -15.14 51.72
N GLU A 43 -29.28 -13.98 52.16
CA GLU A 43 -28.78 -13.63 53.53
C GLU A 43 -27.32 -14.10 53.72
N GLY A 44 -26.33 -13.37 54.23
CA GLY A 44 -26.08 -12.05 54.84
C GLY A 44 -24.60 -12.12 55.33
N VAL A 45 -23.81 -11.06 55.51
CA VAL A 45 -23.76 -10.25 56.74
C VAL A 45 -22.45 -9.40 56.75
N HIS A 46 -22.58 -8.15 57.21
CA HIS A 46 -21.62 -7.16 57.78
C HIS A 46 -20.50 -6.44 56.99
N ASP A 47 -20.73 -5.14 56.82
CA ASP A 47 -19.81 -3.98 56.86
C ASP A 47 -19.83 -3.39 58.32
N PRO A 48 -18.89 -2.55 58.82
CA PRO A 48 -18.86 -1.14 58.42
C PRO A 48 -17.46 -0.43 58.39
N ALA A 49 -17.44 0.65 57.59
CA ALA A 49 -16.94 2.01 57.91
C ALA A 49 -15.67 2.52 57.20
N GLY A 50 -15.83 3.63 56.49
CA GLY A 50 -14.76 4.49 55.98
C GLY A 50 -15.20 5.54 54.95
N GLU A 51 -16.18 6.40 55.30
CA GLU A 51 -16.50 7.63 54.55
C GLU A 51 -15.35 8.64 54.63
N GLN A 52 -14.99 9.29 53.52
CA GLN A 52 -14.51 10.67 53.56
C GLN A 52 -14.90 11.45 52.30
N GLN A 53 -15.47 12.62 52.57
CA GLN A 53 -16.21 13.50 51.69
C GLN A 53 -15.31 14.40 50.82
N VAL A 54 -15.88 14.80 49.68
CA VAL A 54 -15.43 15.88 48.79
C VAL A 54 -15.78 17.23 49.40
N PRO A 55 -14.89 18.25 49.37
CA PRO A 55 -15.29 19.63 49.57
C PRO A 55 -15.34 20.41 48.25
N THR A 56 -16.46 21.10 48.07
CA THR A 56 -16.69 22.22 47.15
C THR A 56 -16.04 23.51 47.66
N GLY A 57 -15.49 24.34 46.76
CA GLY A 57 -15.53 25.80 46.96
C GLY A 57 -14.29 26.64 46.57
N VAL A 58 -14.49 27.44 45.51
CA VAL A 58 -14.11 28.87 45.34
C VAL A 58 -12.67 29.26 44.97
N GLY A 59 -12.55 29.86 43.78
CA GLY A 59 -11.91 31.18 43.60
C GLY A 59 -10.44 31.22 43.19
N GLY A 60 -10.16 31.48 41.91
CA GLY A 60 -8.81 31.84 41.46
C GLY A 60 -8.73 32.07 39.95
N GLY A 61 -8.91 33.32 39.51
CA GLY A 61 -8.84 33.71 38.11
C GLY A 61 -7.44 33.53 37.53
N LEU A 62 -7.33 32.76 36.44
CA LEU A 62 -6.14 32.73 35.60
C LEU A 62 -6.17 33.92 34.64
N ARG A 63 -5.29 34.90 34.88
CA ARG A 63 -5.00 35.99 33.93
C ARG A 63 -4.15 35.44 32.78
N LEU A 64 -4.72 35.32 31.59
CA LEU A 64 -3.95 35.20 30.35
C LEU A 64 -3.48 36.59 29.94
N ARG A 65 -2.16 36.81 29.86
CA ARG A 65 -1.56 38.00 29.25
C ARG A 65 -1.39 37.77 27.75
N PRO A 66 -1.87 38.68 26.87
CA PRO A 66 -1.55 38.65 25.45
C PRO A 66 -0.32 39.52 25.15
N VAL A 67 0.52 39.10 24.21
CA VAL A 67 1.53 39.96 23.54
C VAL A 67 1.71 39.42 22.11
N PRO A 68 2.04 40.25 21.11
CA PRO A 68 1.14 40.54 20.00
C PRO A 68 1.69 40.05 18.65
N ALA A 69 0.83 40.09 17.63
CA ALA A 69 1.26 40.05 16.25
C ALA A 69 1.84 41.40 15.85
N GLU A 70 3.07 41.41 15.32
CA GLU A 70 3.53 42.46 14.42
C GLU A 70 4.10 41.84 13.13
N SER A 71 3.75 42.53 12.06
CA SER A 71 3.82 42.19 10.67
C SER A 71 5.13 42.63 10.00
N ALA A 72 5.51 41.83 9.00
CA ALA A 72 6.17 42.20 7.74
C ALA A 72 7.57 42.87 7.79
N CYS A 73 8.56 42.19 7.20
CA CYS A 73 9.16 42.74 5.97
C CYS A 73 9.94 41.68 5.17
N CYS A 74 9.93 41.92 3.86
CA CYS A 74 10.48 41.14 2.77
C CYS A 74 12.01 41.03 2.82
N GLY A 75 12.57 39.87 2.48
CA GLY A 75 14.01 39.67 2.39
C GLY A 75 14.35 38.35 1.69
N SER A 76 14.65 38.44 0.40
CA SER A 76 15.12 37.35 -0.45
C SER A 76 16.32 36.60 0.13
N ALA A 77 16.23 35.28 0.24
CA ALA A 77 17.40 34.42 0.36
C ALA A 77 17.18 33.13 -0.44
N ARG A 78 17.90 33.03 -1.55
CA ARG A 78 18.10 31.79 -2.30
C ARG A 78 18.81 30.80 -1.38
N THR A 79 18.25 29.63 -1.16
CA THR A 79 18.98 28.49 -0.61
C THR A 79 19.08 27.42 -1.68
N GLY A 80 20.31 27.28 -2.19
CA GLY A 80 20.67 26.37 -3.26
C GLY A 80 20.52 24.91 -2.85
N SER A 81 19.93 24.15 -3.77
CA SER A 81 19.96 22.69 -3.78
C SER A 81 21.41 22.19 -3.85
N LEU A 82 21.88 21.58 -2.76
CA LEU A 82 23.11 20.79 -2.76
C LEU A 82 22.80 19.40 -3.35
N THR A 83 22.73 19.31 -4.67
CA THR A 83 22.70 18.01 -5.35
C THR A 83 24.15 17.53 -5.53
N ARG A 84 24.59 16.57 -4.70
CA ARG A 84 25.87 15.86 -4.91
C ARG A 84 25.76 15.04 -6.20
N HIS A 85 26.49 15.46 -7.23
CA HIS A 85 26.64 14.73 -8.48
C HIS A 85 27.72 13.64 -8.30
N TYR A 86 27.34 12.37 -8.36
CA TYR A 86 28.30 11.28 -8.56
C TYR A 86 28.67 11.24 -10.05
N ARG A 87 29.91 11.60 -10.35
CA ARG A 87 30.49 11.60 -11.70
C ARG A 87 31.13 10.22 -11.95
N ILE A 88 30.44 9.35 -12.68
CA ILE A 88 31.02 8.09 -13.16
C ILE A 88 32.01 8.45 -14.29
N ARG A 89 33.30 8.27 -14.04
CA ARG A 89 34.35 8.33 -15.08
C ARG A 89 34.39 6.98 -15.80
N SER A 90 33.92 6.93 -17.03
CA SER A 90 34.24 5.85 -17.96
C SER A 90 35.49 6.24 -18.75
N THR A 91 36.58 5.49 -18.58
CA THR A 91 37.75 5.55 -19.45
C THR A 91 37.46 4.80 -20.76
N PRO A 92 37.81 5.35 -21.94
CA PRO A 92 37.68 4.60 -23.18
C PRO A 92 38.89 3.68 -23.34
N ARG A 93 38.65 2.37 -23.45
CA ARG A 93 39.65 1.40 -23.90
C ARG A 93 39.48 1.22 -25.41
N ALA A 94 40.57 1.45 -26.13
CA ALA A 94 40.68 1.35 -27.58
C ALA A 94 40.28 -0.05 -28.09
N ALA A 95 39.54 -0.07 -29.18
CA ALA A 95 39.42 -1.19 -30.09
C ALA A 95 39.56 -0.64 -31.51
N GLU A 96 40.80 -0.67 -31.99
CA GLU A 96 41.14 -0.58 -33.40
C GLU A 96 40.87 -1.92 -34.09
N GLU A 97 40.62 -1.84 -35.40
CA GLU A 97 40.57 -2.91 -36.41
C GLU A 97 39.25 -3.71 -36.59
N ALA A 98 38.48 -3.28 -37.59
CA ALA A 98 38.00 -4.11 -38.70
C ALA A 98 37.36 -3.22 -39.79
N THR A 99 38.20 -2.64 -40.65
CA THR A 99 37.76 -1.99 -41.89
C THR A 99 37.58 -3.05 -42.98
N GLY A 100 36.34 -3.28 -43.39
CA GLY A 100 36.04 -4.22 -44.48
C GLY A 100 34.56 -4.42 -44.75
N GLY A 101 33.85 -3.38 -45.15
CA GLY A 101 32.44 -3.50 -45.57
C GLY A 101 32.00 -2.34 -46.45
N ARG A 102 31.68 -2.63 -47.71
CA ARG A 102 31.17 -1.68 -48.72
C ARG A 102 30.02 -0.83 -48.16
N GLN A 103 30.22 0.49 -48.06
CA GLN A 103 29.11 1.43 -47.85
C GLN A 103 28.31 1.56 -49.13
N SER A 104 27.15 0.90 -49.19
CA SER A 104 26.10 1.25 -50.13
C SER A 104 25.40 2.51 -49.62
N ALA A 105 25.66 3.66 -50.23
CA ALA A 105 24.96 4.90 -49.93
C ALA A 105 23.45 4.72 -50.22
N MET A 106 22.66 4.61 -49.15
CA MET A 106 21.20 4.63 -49.25
C MET A 106 20.77 6.00 -49.81
N LYS A 107 20.35 6.03 -51.07
CA LYS A 107 19.78 7.23 -51.70
C LYS A 107 18.39 7.47 -51.13
N TRP A 108 18.28 8.38 -50.17
CA TRP A 108 17.00 8.86 -49.67
C TRP A 108 16.28 9.63 -50.77
N THR A 109 15.22 9.06 -51.34
CA THR A 109 14.40 9.78 -52.30
C THR A 109 13.56 10.85 -51.57
N ARG A 110 13.21 11.95 -52.25
CA ARG A 110 12.33 13.00 -51.69
C ARG A 110 11.05 12.43 -51.04
N ARG A 111 10.53 11.32 -51.59
CA ARG A 111 9.35 10.60 -51.08
C ARG A 111 9.61 9.91 -49.74
N THR A 112 10.80 9.38 -49.51
CA THR A 112 11.22 8.77 -48.23
C THR A 112 11.41 9.83 -47.13
N VAL A 113 11.99 10.98 -47.49
CA VAL A 113 12.16 12.11 -46.56
C VAL A 113 10.81 12.74 -46.19
N LEU A 114 9.92 12.94 -47.16
CA LEU A 114 8.54 13.42 -46.91
C LEU A 114 7.72 12.42 -46.09
N GLY A 115 7.87 11.11 -46.33
CA GLY A 115 7.22 10.07 -45.54
C GLY A 115 7.70 10.03 -44.08
N ALA A 116 9.01 10.19 -43.84
CA ALA A 116 9.57 10.27 -42.50
C ALA A 116 9.17 11.55 -41.76
N ALA A 117 9.13 12.70 -42.45
CA ALA A 117 8.68 13.97 -41.88
C ALA A 117 7.17 13.97 -41.56
N ALA A 118 6.34 13.36 -42.41
CA ALA A 118 4.93 13.16 -42.14
C ALA A 118 4.71 12.20 -40.96
N ALA A 119 5.45 11.08 -40.88
CA ALA A 119 5.40 10.18 -39.74
C ALA A 119 5.85 10.87 -38.45
N ALA A 120 6.93 11.66 -38.49
CA ALA A 120 7.40 12.45 -37.35
C ALA A 120 6.36 13.51 -36.92
N GLY A 121 5.73 14.20 -37.87
CA GLY A 121 4.64 15.14 -37.63
C GLY A 121 3.43 14.47 -36.97
N MET A 122 3.00 13.32 -37.48
CA MET A 122 1.91 12.52 -36.90
C MET A 122 2.26 12.01 -35.49
N THR A 123 3.50 11.58 -35.24
CA THR A 123 3.94 11.17 -33.89
C THR A 123 3.97 12.35 -32.92
N HIS A 124 4.34 13.54 -33.39
CA HIS A 124 4.35 14.75 -32.56
C HIS A 124 2.94 15.21 -32.23
N GLU A 125 2.03 15.18 -33.21
CA GLU A 125 0.62 15.52 -33.05
C GLU A 125 -0.11 14.53 -32.13
N MET A 126 0.11 13.22 -32.31
CA MET A 126 -0.40 12.18 -31.40
C MET A 126 0.16 12.33 -29.98
N SER A 127 1.45 12.67 -29.83
CA SER A 127 2.04 12.97 -28.53
C SER A 127 1.40 14.21 -27.92
N MET A 128 1.24 15.30 -28.66
CA MET A 128 0.57 16.52 -28.20
C MET A 128 -0.88 16.25 -27.77
N GLN A 129 -1.60 15.41 -28.51
CA GLN A 129 -2.97 15.00 -28.19
C GLN A 129 -3.03 14.16 -26.91
N ALA A 130 -2.05 13.26 -26.70
CA ALA A 130 -1.96 12.48 -25.47
C ALA A 130 -1.76 13.37 -24.24
N HIS A 131 -1.07 14.50 -24.37
CA HIS A 131 -0.77 15.40 -23.25
C HIS A 131 -1.88 16.43 -22.98
N ASN A 132 -2.86 16.61 -23.87
CA ASN A 132 -3.99 17.52 -23.66
C ASN A 132 -5.27 16.77 -23.26
N VAL A 133 -5.15 15.97 -22.20
CA VAL A 133 -6.22 15.12 -21.66
C VAL A 133 -6.57 15.61 -20.26
N LYS A 134 -7.85 15.59 -19.88
CA LYS A 134 -8.30 15.97 -18.54
C LYS A 134 -8.91 14.81 -17.79
N ILE A 135 -8.71 14.77 -16.47
CA ILE A 135 -9.38 13.82 -15.59
C ILE A 135 -10.87 14.19 -15.53
N ARG A 136 -11.74 13.24 -15.87
CA ARG A 136 -13.20 13.44 -15.90
C ARG A 136 -13.92 12.82 -14.69
N ARG A 137 -13.39 11.71 -14.17
CA ARG A 137 -14.04 10.96 -13.07
C ARG A 137 -13.01 10.19 -12.26
N VAL A 138 -13.20 10.20 -10.94
CA VAL A 138 -12.43 9.38 -9.99
C VAL A 138 -13.41 8.53 -9.20
N GLU A 139 -13.19 7.23 -9.15
CA GLU A 139 -14.03 6.27 -8.45
C GLU A 139 -13.22 5.49 -7.42
N ALA A 140 -13.79 5.30 -6.23
CA ALA A 140 -13.28 4.40 -5.22
C ALA A 140 -14.26 3.24 -5.04
N ILE A 141 -13.79 2.02 -5.26
CA ILE A 141 -14.61 0.79 -5.28
C ILE A 141 -14.07 -0.16 -4.21
N PRO A 142 -14.70 -0.21 -3.02
CA PRO A 142 -14.34 -1.17 -1.98
C PRO A 142 -14.61 -2.59 -2.46
N ILE A 143 -13.64 -3.47 -2.27
CA ILE A 143 -13.74 -4.88 -2.62
C ILE A 143 -13.14 -5.77 -1.54
N ARG A 144 -13.46 -7.05 -1.63
CA ARG A 144 -12.89 -8.11 -0.80
C ARG A 144 -12.52 -9.29 -1.68
N TYR A 145 -11.23 -9.63 -1.69
CA TYR A 145 -10.74 -10.81 -2.38
C TYR A 145 -10.97 -12.06 -1.52
N PRO A 146 -11.48 -13.16 -2.12
CA PRO A 146 -11.38 -14.46 -1.49
C PRO A 146 -9.89 -14.88 -1.40
N VAL A 147 -9.56 -15.69 -0.40
CA VAL A 147 -8.22 -16.25 -0.22
C VAL A 147 -8.31 -17.78 -0.15
N GLU A 148 -7.43 -18.48 -0.86
CA GLU A 148 -7.43 -19.96 -0.90
C GLU A 148 -6.77 -20.58 0.34
N GLY A 149 -5.88 -19.84 1.00
CA GLY A 149 -5.12 -20.30 2.15
C GLY A 149 -5.36 -19.44 3.38
N ARG A 150 -5.14 -20.05 4.55
CA ARG A 150 -5.13 -19.32 5.82
C ARG A 150 -3.94 -18.38 5.87
N PHE A 151 -4.19 -17.12 6.22
CA PHE A 151 -3.15 -16.18 6.63
C PHE A 151 -3.67 -15.38 7.83
N LYS A 152 -2.93 -15.36 8.94
CA LYS A 152 -3.44 -14.84 10.24
C LYS A 152 -3.98 -13.40 10.17
N PHE A 153 -3.48 -12.59 9.23
CA PHE A 153 -3.92 -11.20 9.08
C PHE A 153 -5.19 -11.03 8.24
N PHE A 154 -5.68 -12.09 7.59
CA PHE A 154 -6.90 -12.09 6.76
C PHE A 154 -8.02 -12.96 7.34
N GLU A 155 -7.86 -13.41 8.59
CA GLU A 155 -8.91 -14.15 9.30
C GLU A 155 -10.06 -13.23 9.71
N GLU A 156 -11.21 -13.85 9.97
CA GLU A 156 -12.37 -13.16 10.53
C GLU A 156 -12.02 -12.54 11.88
N ALA A 157 -12.39 -11.28 12.05
CA ALA A 157 -12.19 -10.57 13.29
C ALA A 157 -13.43 -9.74 13.61
N HIS A 158 -13.90 -9.79 14.85
CA HIS A 158 -15.04 -9.01 15.34
C HIS A 158 -16.30 -9.17 14.46
N GLY A 159 -16.62 -10.41 14.06
CA GLY A 159 -17.79 -10.73 13.22
C GLY A 159 -17.69 -10.28 11.76
N ARG A 160 -16.51 -9.83 11.30
CA ARG A 160 -16.27 -9.45 9.90
C ARG A 160 -15.84 -10.67 9.08
N PRO A 161 -16.36 -10.84 7.85
CA PRO A 161 -15.91 -11.91 6.95
C PRO A 161 -14.41 -11.84 6.70
N GLY A 162 -13.79 -13.00 6.47
CA GLY A 162 -12.35 -13.11 6.19
C GLY A 162 -11.97 -12.58 4.80
N GLY A 163 -10.72 -12.77 4.41
CA GLY A 163 -10.20 -12.39 3.10
C GLY A 163 -9.53 -11.02 3.05
N ARG A 164 -9.01 -10.66 1.88
CA ARG A 164 -8.17 -9.46 1.73
C ARG A 164 -9.02 -8.30 1.23
N GLN A 165 -9.14 -7.25 2.04
CA GLN A 165 -9.88 -6.06 1.65
C GLN A 165 -8.98 -5.10 0.87
N ALA A 166 -9.57 -4.36 -0.08
CA ALA A 166 -8.91 -3.29 -0.81
C ALA A 166 -9.93 -2.27 -1.33
N VAL A 167 -9.44 -1.11 -1.75
CA VAL A 167 -10.21 -0.15 -2.54
C VAL A 167 -9.56 -0.04 -3.91
N LEU A 168 -10.28 -0.43 -4.96
CA LEU A 168 -9.86 -0.15 -6.33
C LEU A 168 -10.12 1.32 -6.62
N VAL A 169 -9.12 1.97 -7.23
CA VAL A 169 -9.21 3.36 -7.67
C VAL A 169 -9.25 3.36 -9.19
N LYS A 170 -10.28 3.97 -9.76
CA LYS A 170 -10.44 4.09 -11.20
C LYS A 170 -10.50 5.55 -11.58
N ILE A 171 -9.59 5.99 -12.45
CA ILE A 171 -9.55 7.35 -12.98
C ILE A 171 -9.87 7.28 -14.46
N THR A 172 -10.93 7.98 -14.87
CA THR A 172 -11.36 8.07 -16.27
C THR A 172 -11.07 9.47 -16.79
N ALA A 173 -10.38 9.54 -17.92
CA ALA A 173 -10.11 10.78 -18.64
C ALA A 173 -11.29 11.19 -19.55
N ASP A 174 -11.29 12.45 -20.00
CA ASP A 174 -12.30 13.01 -20.90
C ASP A 174 -12.35 12.34 -22.28
N ASN A 175 -11.22 11.84 -22.76
CA ASN A 175 -11.10 11.02 -23.97
C ASN A 175 -11.50 9.53 -23.78
N GLY A 176 -11.94 9.14 -22.58
CA GLY A 176 -12.38 7.78 -22.25
C GLY A 176 -11.29 6.81 -21.83
N ALA A 177 -10.01 7.21 -21.82
CA ALA A 177 -8.93 6.39 -21.27
C ALA A 177 -9.13 6.18 -19.76
N ILE A 178 -8.74 5.00 -19.26
CA ILE A 178 -8.93 4.60 -17.87
C ILE A 178 -7.60 4.11 -17.30
N GLY A 179 -7.26 4.60 -16.11
CA GLY A 179 -6.20 4.03 -15.28
C GLY A 179 -6.74 3.42 -13.99
N TRP A 180 -6.06 2.37 -13.54
CA TRP A 180 -6.40 1.60 -12.36
C TRP A 180 -5.29 1.62 -11.31
N GLY A 181 -5.70 1.83 -10.07
CA GLY A 181 -4.84 1.76 -8.90
C GLY A 181 -5.52 1.01 -7.77
N GLN A 182 -4.76 0.78 -6.70
CA GLN A 182 -5.25 0.01 -5.57
C GLN A 182 -4.71 0.56 -4.26
N SER A 183 -5.61 0.79 -3.31
CA SER A 183 -5.30 1.03 -1.91
C SER A 183 -5.57 -0.23 -1.11
N VAL A 184 -4.62 -0.65 -0.27
CA VAL A 184 -4.74 -1.83 0.61
C VAL A 184 -4.53 -1.40 2.06
N PRO A 185 -5.51 -0.71 2.68
CA PRO A 185 -5.37 -0.23 4.05
C PRO A 185 -5.38 -1.39 5.03
N ILE A 186 -4.42 -1.37 5.97
CA ILE A 186 -4.33 -2.35 7.05
C ILE A 186 -4.24 -1.56 8.36
N PRO A 187 -5.33 -1.46 9.16
CA PRO A 187 -5.38 -0.53 10.30
C PRO A 187 -4.24 -0.71 11.31
N ARG A 188 -3.79 -1.95 11.50
CA ARG A 188 -2.65 -2.30 12.36
C ARG A 188 -1.33 -1.65 11.92
N TRP A 189 -1.16 -1.37 10.62
CA TRP A 189 0.10 -0.89 10.05
C TRP A 189 0.02 0.53 9.47
N SER A 190 -1.13 0.92 8.92
CA SER A 190 -1.26 2.17 8.18
C SER A 190 -2.27 3.15 8.79
N TYR A 191 -2.87 2.85 9.95
CA TYR A 191 -4.00 3.56 10.61
C TYR A 191 -5.25 3.80 9.75
N GLU A 192 -5.15 3.70 8.44
CA GLU A 192 -6.23 3.75 7.46
C GLU A 192 -7.05 2.46 7.47
N THR A 193 -8.34 2.60 7.23
CA THR A 193 -9.30 1.51 7.01
C THR A 193 -9.87 1.59 5.59
N ILE A 194 -10.65 0.59 5.18
CA ILE A 194 -11.37 0.63 3.90
C ILE A 194 -12.32 1.82 3.85
N GLU A 195 -13.01 2.10 4.95
CA GLU A 195 -13.95 3.20 5.10
C GLU A 195 -13.23 4.54 4.98
N THR A 196 -12.11 4.73 5.70
CA THR A 196 -11.36 6.00 5.65
C THR A 196 -10.84 6.26 4.24
N VAL A 197 -10.19 5.27 3.61
CA VAL A 197 -9.70 5.40 2.22
C VAL A 197 -10.85 5.74 1.27
N THR A 198 -11.95 4.99 1.34
CA THR A 198 -13.09 5.19 0.43
C THR A 198 -13.71 6.57 0.59
N SER A 199 -13.93 7.02 1.83
CA SER A 199 -14.48 8.35 2.08
C SER A 199 -13.52 9.45 1.65
N THR A 200 -12.22 9.28 1.88
CA THR A 200 -11.22 10.28 1.52
C THR A 200 -11.11 10.47 0.01
N ILE A 201 -11.03 9.37 -0.75
CA ILE A 201 -11.01 9.47 -2.21
C ILE A 201 -12.29 10.12 -2.72
N ARG A 202 -13.46 9.69 -2.22
CA ARG A 202 -14.76 10.20 -2.74
C ARG A 202 -15.04 11.65 -2.38
N ARG A 203 -14.64 12.09 -1.18
CA ARG A 203 -15.07 13.38 -0.62
C ARG A 203 -14.01 14.47 -0.65
N TYR A 204 -12.73 14.11 -0.64
CA TYR A 204 -11.64 15.08 -0.43
C TYR A 204 -10.59 15.06 -1.53
N LEU A 205 -10.20 13.89 -2.05
CA LEU A 205 -9.12 13.81 -3.04
C LEU A 205 -9.64 13.76 -4.49
N GLY A 206 -10.64 12.92 -4.76
CA GLY A 206 -11.20 12.73 -6.10
C GLY A 206 -11.76 14.01 -6.73
N PRO A 207 -12.55 14.84 -6.00
CA PRO A 207 -13.06 16.10 -6.53
C PRO A 207 -11.97 17.08 -6.99
N GLU A 208 -10.87 17.16 -6.24
CA GLU A 208 -9.74 18.07 -6.52
C GLU A 208 -8.96 17.67 -7.79
N LEU A 209 -9.11 16.44 -8.26
CA LEU A 209 -8.45 15.95 -9.47
C LEU A 209 -9.23 16.25 -10.75
N ILE A 210 -10.53 16.57 -10.67
CA ILE A 210 -11.38 16.76 -11.85
C ILE A 210 -10.92 17.98 -12.64
N GLY A 211 -10.75 17.83 -13.96
CA GLY A 211 -10.28 18.88 -14.85
C GLY A 211 -8.76 19.06 -14.87
N LEU A 212 -8.01 18.38 -14.00
CA LEU A 212 -6.56 18.39 -14.03
C LEU A 212 -6.01 17.53 -15.17
N ASN A 213 -4.82 17.89 -15.64
CA ASN A 213 -4.07 17.08 -16.60
C ASN A 213 -3.37 15.92 -15.85
N PRO A 214 -3.60 14.64 -16.19
CA PRO A 214 -2.96 13.52 -15.49
C PRO A 214 -1.44 13.49 -15.64
N PHE A 215 -0.86 14.21 -16.61
CA PHE A 215 0.60 14.38 -16.76
C PHE A 215 1.21 15.48 -15.88
N ASP A 216 0.38 16.32 -15.24
CA ASP A 216 0.86 17.39 -14.36
C ASP A 216 1.04 16.87 -12.93
N GLU A 217 2.06 16.04 -12.74
CA GLU A 217 2.37 15.38 -11.47
C GLU A 217 2.59 16.39 -10.33
N ALA A 218 3.18 17.55 -10.63
CA ALA A 218 3.45 18.60 -9.64
C ALA A 218 2.16 19.24 -9.12
N THR A 219 1.23 19.63 -10.00
CA THR A 219 -0.07 20.17 -9.59
C THR A 219 -0.87 19.11 -8.84
N ILE A 220 -0.88 17.87 -9.31
CA ILE A 220 -1.57 16.76 -8.64
C ILE A 220 -1.04 16.57 -7.21
N ALA A 221 0.29 16.47 -7.04
CA ALA A 221 0.90 16.31 -5.71
C ALA A 221 0.56 17.48 -4.78
N ALA A 222 0.53 18.70 -5.31
CA ALA A 222 0.17 19.90 -4.56
C ALA A 222 -1.29 19.88 -4.10
N VAL A 223 -2.26 19.58 -4.97
CA VAL A 223 -3.68 19.54 -4.59
C VAL A 223 -3.99 18.40 -3.62
N LEU A 224 -3.40 17.21 -3.81
CA LEU A 224 -3.58 16.09 -2.90
C LEU A 224 -2.99 16.38 -1.51
N SER A 225 -1.87 17.09 -1.46
CA SER A 225 -1.24 17.51 -0.21
C SER A 225 -2.00 18.66 0.46
N ALA A 226 -2.61 19.57 -0.29
CA ALA A 226 -3.44 20.64 0.26
C ALA A 226 -4.76 20.09 0.83
N ALA A 227 -5.41 19.17 0.11
CA ALA A 227 -6.68 18.57 0.52
C ALA A 227 -6.54 17.70 1.78
N ILE A 228 -5.46 16.93 1.88
CA ILE A 228 -5.09 16.15 3.07
C ILE A 228 -3.63 16.45 3.42
N ALA A 229 -3.44 17.43 4.31
CA ALA A 229 -2.13 17.92 4.72
C ALA A 229 -1.31 16.86 5.50
N PRO A 230 0.03 16.89 5.35
CA PRO A 230 0.91 16.08 6.18
C PRO A 230 0.86 16.53 7.65
N SER A 231 1.10 15.58 8.56
CA SER A 231 1.29 15.82 9.99
C SER A 231 2.42 14.90 10.46
N PHE A 232 2.20 14.01 11.43
CA PHE A 232 3.15 12.96 11.78
C PHE A 232 3.34 11.90 10.68
N SER A 233 2.53 11.93 9.62
CA SER A 233 2.66 11.14 8.40
C SER A 233 2.47 12.01 7.16
N THR A 234 2.54 11.41 5.96
CA THR A 234 2.28 12.07 4.67
C THR A 234 0.79 12.38 4.41
N GLY A 235 -0.10 12.11 5.37
CA GLY A 235 -1.54 12.34 5.28
C GLY A 235 -2.23 11.31 4.37
N GLN A 236 -2.70 10.22 4.97
CA GLN A 236 -3.30 9.05 4.28
C GLN A 236 -2.48 8.49 3.09
N PRO A 237 -1.27 7.96 3.34
CA PRO A 237 -0.39 7.42 2.31
C PRO A 237 -1.01 6.30 1.49
N ILE A 238 -1.79 5.39 2.07
CA ILE A 238 -2.35 4.24 1.34
C ILE A 238 -3.47 4.71 0.40
N CYS A 239 -4.26 5.69 0.83
CA CYS A 239 -5.22 6.39 0.01
C CYS A 239 -4.56 7.08 -1.19
N LYS A 240 -3.54 7.91 -0.95
CA LYS A 240 -2.80 8.63 -2.00
C LYS A 240 -2.09 7.67 -2.97
N ALA A 241 -1.49 6.59 -2.46
CA ALA A 241 -0.86 5.56 -3.30
C ALA A 241 -1.83 4.91 -4.30
N GLY A 242 -3.09 4.67 -3.90
CA GLY A 242 -4.10 4.13 -4.82
C GLY A 242 -4.43 5.09 -5.97
N ILE A 243 -4.49 6.39 -5.70
CA ILE A 243 -4.68 7.43 -6.71
C ILE A 243 -3.45 7.53 -7.62
N GLU A 244 -2.25 7.59 -7.04
CA GLU A 244 -0.98 7.70 -7.78
C GLU A 244 -0.77 6.50 -8.72
N LEU A 245 -1.08 5.28 -8.27
CA LEU A 245 -1.06 4.10 -9.12
C LEU A 245 -2.06 4.19 -10.29
N ALA A 246 -3.26 4.71 -10.05
CA ALA A 246 -4.26 4.90 -11.10
C ALA A 246 -3.84 5.95 -12.13
N LEU A 247 -3.21 7.05 -11.69
CA LEU A 247 -2.64 8.07 -12.58
C LEU A 247 -1.45 7.53 -13.37
N PHE A 248 -0.59 6.73 -12.74
CA PHE A 248 0.54 6.10 -13.39
C PHE A 248 0.10 5.11 -14.47
N ASP A 249 -0.91 4.27 -14.20
CA ASP A 249 -1.52 3.38 -15.19
C ASP A 249 -2.21 4.19 -16.32
N LEU A 250 -2.96 5.24 -15.98
CA LEU A 250 -3.63 6.11 -16.97
C LEU A 250 -2.63 6.73 -17.94
N THR A 251 -1.60 7.38 -17.41
CA THR A 251 -0.58 8.06 -18.23
C THR A 251 0.29 7.07 -19.00
N GLY A 252 0.58 5.89 -18.43
CA GLY A 252 1.24 4.80 -19.15
C GLY A 252 0.43 4.34 -20.37
N ARG A 253 -0.87 4.12 -20.21
CA ARG A 253 -1.78 3.73 -21.30
C ARG A 253 -1.90 4.82 -22.36
N LEU A 254 -2.04 6.08 -21.96
CA LEU A 254 -2.09 7.23 -22.88
C LEU A 254 -0.81 7.35 -23.72
N LEU A 255 0.34 7.00 -23.14
CA LEU A 255 1.63 6.99 -23.85
C LEU A 255 1.92 5.70 -24.61
N GLY A 256 1.10 4.65 -24.44
CA GLY A 256 1.41 3.31 -24.95
C GLY A 256 2.69 2.70 -24.35
N LYS A 257 3.00 3.02 -23.09
CA LYS A 257 4.22 2.58 -22.40
C LYS A 257 3.92 1.70 -21.19
N SER A 258 4.72 0.67 -21.00
CA SER A 258 4.79 -0.12 -19.77
C SER A 258 5.41 0.67 -18.62
N ALA A 259 5.22 0.17 -17.39
CA ALA A 259 5.84 0.73 -16.19
C ALA A 259 7.38 0.79 -16.29
N ALA A 260 8.00 -0.27 -16.84
CA ALA A 260 9.45 -0.33 -17.02
C ALA A 260 9.94 0.77 -17.98
N GLU A 261 9.28 0.93 -19.14
CA GLU A 261 9.62 1.98 -20.10
C GLU A 261 9.40 3.39 -19.53
N ARG A 262 8.35 3.58 -18.72
CA ARG A 262 8.11 4.83 -17.97
C ARG A 262 9.26 5.17 -17.01
N TRP A 263 9.93 4.16 -16.45
CA TRP A 263 11.10 4.34 -15.59
C TRP A 263 12.44 4.31 -16.35
N GLY A 264 12.42 4.21 -17.68
CA GLY A 264 13.65 4.07 -18.48
C GLY A 264 14.39 2.76 -18.22
N LEU A 265 13.67 1.73 -17.75
CA LEU A 265 14.20 0.41 -17.44
C LEU A 265 13.76 -0.61 -18.48
N THR A 266 14.57 -1.65 -18.66
CA THR A 266 14.11 -2.86 -19.33
C THR A 266 13.32 -3.72 -18.35
N GLY A 267 12.13 -4.16 -18.75
CA GLY A 267 11.32 -5.07 -17.96
C GLY A 267 12.07 -6.37 -17.66
N ARG A 268 11.76 -7.01 -16.54
CA ARG A 268 12.25 -8.35 -16.22
C ARG A 268 11.24 -9.39 -16.70
N GLU A 269 11.73 -10.45 -17.33
CA GLU A 269 10.89 -11.57 -17.76
C GLU A 269 10.44 -12.44 -16.58
N SER A 270 11.23 -12.48 -15.50
CA SER A 270 10.93 -13.27 -14.31
C SER A 270 11.44 -12.62 -13.03
N LEU A 271 10.81 -12.98 -11.92
CA LEU A 271 11.19 -12.57 -10.57
C LEU A 271 11.19 -13.81 -9.66
N THR A 272 12.25 -13.97 -8.89
CA THR A 272 12.33 -15.00 -7.86
C THR A 272 11.45 -14.60 -6.68
N LEU A 273 10.49 -15.45 -6.33
CA LEU A 273 9.58 -15.23 -5.21
C LEU A 273 9.92 -16.14 -4.02
N SER A 274 9.57 -15.69 -2.82
CA SER A 274 9.58 -16.52 -1.61
C SER A 274 8.16 -16.90 -1.19
N TRP A 275 8.01 -18.07 -0.55
CA TRP A 275 6.75 -18.55 0.00
C TRP A 275 6.66 -18.19 1.49
N THR A 276 5.61 -17.46 1.87
CA THR A 276 5.40 -17.06 3.28
C THR A 276 4.85 -18.22 4.10
N LEU A 277 5.58 -18.59 5.14
CA LEU A 277 5.19 -19.56 6.16
C LEU A 277 4.61 -18.80 7.36
N ASN A 278 3.43 -19.25 7.81
CA ASN A 278 2.77 -18.72 9.00
C ASN A 278 2.12 -19.87 9.81
N PRO A 279 2.96 -20.80 10.32
CA PRO A 279 2.48 -21.95 11.09
C PRO A 279 1.91 -21.51 12.45
N ARG A 280 0.99 -22.28 13.00
CA ARG A 280 0.59 -22.19 14.42
C ARG A 280 1.50 -23.03 15.31
N THR A 281 2.02 -24.14 14.78
CA THR A 281 2.90 -25.08 15.49
C THR A 281 4.02 -25.55 14.56
N LEU A 282 5.11 -26.05 15.16
CA LEU A 282 6.25 -26.59 14.40
C LEU A 282 5.87 -27.81 13.54
N ASP A 283 4.83 -28.56 13.92
CA ASP A 283 4.38 -29.73 13.18
C ASP A 283 3.74 -29.39 11.83
N GLU A 284 3.22 -28.16 11.66
CA GLU A 284 2.66 -27.69 10.38
C GLU A 284 3.75 -27.37 9.34
N VAL A 285 4.99 -27.09 9.78
CA VAL A 285 6.07 -26.58 8.94
C VAL A 285 6.40 -27.49 7.74
N PRO A 286 6.56 -28.82 7.89
CA PRO A 286 6.87 -29.69 6.76
C PRO A 286 5.79 -29.65 5.67
N GLY A 287 4.51 -29.65 6.06
CA GLY A 287 3.39 -29.59 5.12
C GLY A 287 3.34 -28.27 4.36
N LEU A 288 3.56 -27.14 5.05
CA LEU A 288 3.61 -25.81 4.43
C LEU A 288 4.79 -25.66 3.46
N ILE A 289 5.97 -26.20 3.80
CA ILE A 289 7.13 -26.22 2.90
C ILE A 289 6.86 -27.08 1.68
N GLN A 290 6.27 -28.27 1.86
CA GLN A 290 5.92 -29.15 0.75
C GLN A 290 4.91 -28.48 -0.19
N ALA A 291 3.91 -27.78 0.36
CA ALA A 291 2.96 -27.01 -0.42
C ALA A 291 3.66 -25.90 -1.25
N GLY A 292 4.63 -25.19 -0.68
CA GLY A 292 5.45 -24.22 -1.43
C GLY A 292 6.30 -24.87 -2.52
N ARG A 293 7.01 -25.96 -2.20
CA ARG A 293 7.84 -26.70 -3.16
C ARG A 293 7.06 -27.27 -4.33
N SER A 294 5.86 -27.80 -4.09
CA SER A 294 4.98 -28.31 -5.15
C SER A 294 4.57 -27.23 -6.16
N ARG A 295 4.64 -25.95 -5.78
CA ARG A 295 4.40 -24.78 -6.63
C ARG A 295 5.69 -24.17 -7.21
N GLY A 296 6.84 -24.82 -7.02
CA GLY A 296 8.13 -24.39 -7.56
C GLY A 296 8.94 -23.42 -6.68
N TYR A 297 8.47 -23.11 -5.46
CA TYR A 297 9.19 -22.21 -4.56
C TYR A 297 10.41 -22.91 -3.93
N ARG A 298 11.52 -22.17 -3.91
CA ARG A 298 12.80 -22.59 -3.29
C ARG A 298 13.23 -21.71 -2.12
N HIS A 299 12.58 -20.56 -1.95
CA HIS A 299 12.89 -19.54 -0.95
C HIS A 299 11.66 -19.32 -0.08
N PHE A 300 11.88 -19.01 1.19
CA PHE A 300 10.81 -18.94 2.19
C PHE A 300 11.00 -17.71 3.08
N ASN A 301 9.89 -17.14 3.52
CA ASN A 301 9.88 -16.17 4.58
C ASN A 301 9.02 -16.67 5.74
N VAL A 302 9.42 -16.38 6.97
CA VAL A 302 8.74 -16.81 8.19
C VAL A 302 8.36 -15.59 9.00
N LYS A 303 7.18 -15.64 9.62
CA LYS A 303 6.80 -14.67 10.65
C LYS A 303 7.38 -15.12 11.98
N VAL A 304 8.17 -14.25 12.60
CA VAL A 304 8.75 -14.43 13.94
C VAL A 304 8.15 -13.40 14.91
N ALA A 305 8.59 -13.46 16.17
CA ALA A 305 8.15 -12.69 17.31
C ALA A 305 6.74 -13.06 17.83
N PRO A 306 6.52 -12.97 19.16
CA PRO A 306 7.45 -12.47 20.18
C PRO A 306 8.30 -13.55 20.89
N ASP A 307 8.04 -14.84 20.65
CA ASP A 307 8.69 -15.94 21.37
C ASP A 307 9.98 -16.39 20.67
N LEU A 308 11.11 -15.88 21.15
CA LEU A 308 12.42 -16.15 20.57
C LEU A 308 12.78 -17.65 20.51
N ASP A 309 12.37 -18.44 21.50
CA ASP A 309 12.71 -19.87 21.52
C ASP A 309 11.93 -20.63 20.45
N PHE A 310 10.63 -20.33 20.33
CA PHE A 310 9.80 -20.83 19.23
C PHE A 310 10.33 -20.36 17.87
N ASP A 311 10.70 -19.09 17.75
CA ASP A 311 11.17 -18.48 16.50
C ASP A 311 12.47 -19.12 16.00
N LEU A 312 13.41 -19.39 16.91
CA LEU A 312 14.65 -20.09 16.60
C LEU A 312 14.39 -21.55 16.22
N ALA A 313 13.49 -22.24 16.92
CA ALA A 313 13.11 -23.61 16.57
C ALA A 313 12.47 -23.68 15.18
N LEU A 314 11.57 -22.74 14.88
CA LEU A 314 10.95 -22.59 13.56
C LEU A 314 11.99 -22.36 12.47
N CYS A 315 12.87 -21.37 12.65
CA CYS A 315 13.90 -21.05 11.67
C CYS A 315 14.85 -22.24 11.43
N ARG A 316 15.27 -22.94 12.49
CA ARG A 316 16.12 -24.15 12.38
C ARG A 316 15.42 -25.26 11.60
N GLN A 317 14.15 -25.52 11.89
CA GLN A 317 13.38 -26.55 11.19
C GLN A 317 13.21 -26.20 9.71
N VAL A 318 12.88 -24.95 9.39
CA VAL A 318 12.79 -24.48 8.00
C VAL A 318 14.14 -24.66 7.32
N LYS A 319 15.24 -24.17 7.90
CA LYS A 319 16.57 -24.28 7.29
C LYS A 319 17.02 -25.72 7.08
N ARG A 320 16.74 -26.62 8.01
CA ARG A 320 17.01 -28.06 7.82
C ARG A 320 16.26 -28.65 6.63
N LEU A 321 15.02 -28.22 6.40
CA LEU A 321 14.18 -28.71 5.30
C LEU A 321 14.54 -28.06 3.96
N VAL A 322 15.03 -26.82 3.97
CA VAL A 322 15.44 -26.03 2.79
C VAL A 322 16.84 -25.40 2.97
N PRO A 323 17.91 -26.22 3.04
CA PRO A 323 19.26 -25.75 3.38
C PRO A 323 19.77 -24.65 2.44
N GLU A 324 19.61 -24.86 1.14
CA GLU A 324 20.01 -23.91 0.09
C GLU A 324 19.02 -22.74 -0.12
N GLY A 325 17.84 -22.80 0.51
CA GLY A 325 16.78 -21.81 0.30
C GLY A 325 17.09 -20.48 0.99
N PHE A 326 16.73 -19.35 0.37
CA PHE A 326 16.82 -18.07 1.07
C PHE A 326 15.76 -18.03 2.17
N LEU A 327 16.15 -17.68 3.40
CA LEU A 327 15.25 -17.60 4.54
C LEU A 327 15.22 -16.17 5.09
N TRP A 328 14.05 -15.57 5.03
CA TRP A 328 13.75 -14.22 5.54
C TRP A 328 12.89 -14.34 6.79
N ALA A 329 13.32 -13.80 7.92
CA ALA A 329 12.50 -13.70 9.13
C ALA A 329 11.93 -12.29 9.27
N ASP A 330 10.62 -12.15 9.42
CA ASP A 330 9.94 -10.86 9.63
C ASP A 330 9.21 -10.86 10.97
N ALA A 331 9.63 -9.96 11.87
CA ALA A 331 9.09 -9.83 13.21
C ALA A 331 7.89 -8.87 13.29
N ASN A 332 7.62 -8.07 12.24
CA ASN A 332 6.57 -7.05 12.20
C ASN A 332 6.51 -6.15 13.46
N GLY A 333 7.69 -5.84 14.02
CA GLY A 333 7.89 -5.02 15.20
C GLY A 333 7.55 -5.71 16.53
N GLY A 334 7.51 -7.03 16.55
CA GLY A 334 7.06 -7.82 17.69
C GLY A 334 8.09 -8.04 18.79
N TYR A 335 9.37 -7.69 18.60
CA TYR A 335 10.38 -7.76 19.64
C TYR A 335 10.56 -6.41 20.35
N ASP A 336 10.98 -6.48 21.61
CA ASP A 336 11.71 -5.39 22.25
C ASP A 336 13.19 -5.40 21.84
N LEU A 337 13.92 -4.34 22.22
CA LEU A 337 15.32 -4.18 21.85
C LEU A 337 16.20 -5.29 22.42
N GLU A 338 15.99 -5.69 23.67
CA GLU A 338 16.79 -6.73 24.32
C GLU A 338 16.62 -8.07 23.60
N THR A 339 15.37 -8.44 23.28
CA THR A 339 15.08 -9.68 22.56
C THR A 339 15.62 -9.61 21.14
N ALA A 340 15.49 -8.48 20.43
CA ALA A 340 16.06 -8.32 19.10
C ALA A 340 17.60 -8.47 19.09
N LEU A 341 18.30 -7.87 20.06
CA LEU A 341 19.76 -7.99 20.22
C LEU A 341 20.20 -9.44 20.47
N ARG A 342 19.39 -10.22 21.20
CA ARG A 342 19.62 -11.66 21.39
C ARG A 342 19.25 -12.49 20.16
N ALA A 343 18.21 -12.07 19.43
CA ALA A 343 17.65 -12.80 18.29
C ALA A 343 18.55 -12.72 17.06
N ALA A 344 19.02 -11.53 16.71
CA ALA A 344 19.77 -11.28 15.47
C ALA A 344 20.97 -12.23 15.28
N PRO A 345 21.93 -12.35 16.22
CA PRO A 345 23.07 -13.27 16.03
C PRO A 345 22.63 -14.74 15.97
N LYS A 346 21.68 -15.16 16.81
CA LYS A 346 21.19 -16.54 16.83
C LYS A 346 20.45 -16.92 15.55
N LEU A 347 19.70 -16.00 14.95
CA LEU A 347 19.04 -16.21 13.67
C LEU A 347 20.07 -16.26 12.52
N ALA A 348 21.10 -15.42 12.57
CA ALA A 348 22.22 -15.48 11.62
C ALA A 348 22.95 -16.83 11.69
N ASP A 349 23.23 -17.35 12.88
CA ASP A 349 23.85 -18.67 13.09
C ASP A 349 23.01 -19.82 12.51
N VAL A 350 21.69 -19.67 12.50
CA VAL A 350 20.76 -20.63 11.87
C VAL A 350 20.80 -20.54 10.34
N GLY A 351 21.34 -19.47 9.77
CA GLY A 351 21.37 -19.20 8.33
C GLY A 351 20.17 -18.38 7.84
N VAL A 352 19.51 -17.63 8.73
CA VAL A 352 18.52 -16.60 8.33
C VAL A 352 19.28 -15.43 7.71
N ALA A 353 18.92 -15.07 6.49
CA ALA A 353 19.65 -14.05 5.72
C ALA A 353 19.20 -12.62 6.04
N VAL A 354 17.95 -12.44 6.48
CA VAL A 354 17.34 -11.14 6.77
C VAL A 354 16.48 -11.26 8.03
N LEU A 355 16.66 -10.33 8.96
CA LEU A 355 15.73 -10.04 10.04
C LEU A 355 15.02 -8.71 9.74
N GLU A 356 13.80 -8.79 9.21
CA GLU A 356 12.96 -7.65 8.90
C GLU A 356 12.20 -7.16 10.12
N GLN A 357 12.21 -5.84 10.28
CA GLN A 357 11.43 -5.08 11.24
C GLN A 357 11.36 -5.73 12.65
N PRO A 358 12.49 -6.00 13.33
CA PRO A 358 12.45 -6.56 14.68
C PRO A 358 11.70 -5.69 15.68
N LEU A 359 11.79 -4.36 15.54
CA LEU A 359 11.26 -3.39 16.49
C LEU A 359 10.09 -2.60 15.90
N PRO A 360 9.20 -2.01 16.74
CA PRO A 360 8.18 -1.08 16.25
C PRO A 360 8.77 0.01 15.35
N ALA A 361 8.04 0.40 14.31
CA ALA A 361 8.56 1.26 13.22
C ALA A 361 9.13 2.61 13.70
N ASN A 362 8.67 3.12 14.84
CA ASN A 362 9.13 4.38 15.42
C ASN A 362 10.35 4.25 16.36
N ARG A 363 10.91 3.05 16.56
CA ARG A 363 12.07 2.81 17.45
C ARG A 363 13.41 2.97 16.72
N LEU A 364 13.61 4.12 16.07
CA LEU A 364 14.79 4.39 15.24
C LEU A 364 16.12 4.23 16.01
N ASP A 365 16.19 4.67 17.27
CA ASP A 365 17.39 4.49 18.11
C ASP A 365 17.68 3.01 18.42
N GLY A 366 16.63 2.18 18.50
CA GLY A 366 16.79 0.74 18.65
C GLY A 366 17.34 0.09 17.38
N TYR A 367 16.90 0.54 16.21
CA TYR A 367 17.48 0.10 14.93
C TYR A 367 18.96 0.45 14.82
N ARG A 368 19.36 1.65 15.27
CA ARG A 368 20.78 2.05 15.30
C ARG A 368 21.64 1.15 16.18
N GLN A 369 21.08 0.55 17.23
CA GLN A 369 21.81 -0.36 18.11
C GLN A 369 21.92 -1.79 17.55
N LEU A 370 21.08 -2.14 16.57
CA LEU A 370 21.10 -3.45 15.89
C LEU A 370 22.10 -3.52 14.72
N THR A 371 22.61 -2.37 14.27
CA THR A 371 23.59 -2.20 13.18
C THR A 371 24.95 -1.83 13.72
#